data_AF-A0A0G4NI03-F1
#
_entry.id   AF-A0A0G4NI03-F1
#
_cell.length_a   1.000
_cell.length_b   1.000
_cell.length_c   1.000
_cell.angle_alpha   90.00
_cell.angle_beta   90.00
_cell.angle_gamma   90.00
#
_symmetry.space_group_name_H-M   'P 1'
#
loop_
_entity.id
_entity.type
_entity.pdbx_description
1 polymer ?
#
loop_
_entity_poly.entity_id
_entity_poly.type
_entity_poly.pdbx_seq_one_letter_code
_entity_poly.pdbx_strand_id
1 'polypeptide(L)'
;MAHQDVVPVPNATIGQWQQPPFSGAFDGTYIWGRGTVDCKNTLIGILESVELLVEAGFRPRRTAVLSFGFDEEVSGPQGAAHLAPFLVDRYGKHGAVLILDEGAGIIPTWGKLFALPGVSEKGYMDVEIIVRAPG
;
A
#
# COMPACT_ATOMS: atom_id res chain seq x y z
N MET A 1 1.92 -0.74 -7.63
CA MET A 1 2.41 0.16 -6.58
C MET A 1 2.06 -0.48 -5.27
N ALA A 2 2.87 -0.22 -4.26
CA ALA A 2 2.67 -0.62 -2.87
C ALA A 2 3.69 0.12 -2.02
N HIS A 3 3.53 0.10 -0.71
CA HIS A 3 4.54 0.47 0.26
C HIS A 3 4.97 -0.76 1.08
N GLN A 4 5.99 -0.58 1.92
CA GLN A 4 6.61 -1.68 2.68
C GLN A 4 6.66 -1.41 4.16
N ASP A 5 6.61 -0.13 4.52
CA ASP A 5 6.46 0.33 5.88
C ASP A 5 5.08 -0.03 6.43
N VAL A 6 4.96 0.17 7.73
CA VAL A 6 3.74 -0.09 8.49
C VAL A 6 3.69 0.90 9.63
N VAL A 7 2.49 1.31 10.05
CA VAL A 7 2.37 2.08 11.29
C VAL A 7 2.91 1.32 12.52
N PRO A 8 3.33 2.06 13.57
CA PRO A 8 3.77 1.46 14.82
C PRO A 8 2.73 0.56 15.50
N VAL A 9 3.22 -0.33 16.37
CA VAL A 9 2.39 -1.04 17.35
C VAL A 9 2.71 -0.47 18.73
N PRO A 10 1.80 0.32 19.33
CA PRO A 10 2.05 0.93 20.63
C PRO A 10 2.23 -0.12 21.74
N ASN A 11 3.24 0.05 22.60
CA ASN A 11 3.47 -0.84 23.75
C ASN A 11 2.25 -0.92 24.68
N ALA A 12 1.50 0.18 24.83
CA ALA A 12 0.30 0.22 25.65
C ALA A 12 -0.82 -0.72 25.16
N THR A 13 -0.83 -1.06 23.86
CA THR A 13 -1.87 -1.87 23.23
C THR A 13 -1.35 -3.21 22.72
N ILE A 14 -0.05 -3.51 22.84
CA ILE A 14 0.52 -4.76 22.31
C ILE A 14 -0.15 -6.01 22.90
N GLY A 15 -0.56 -5.96 24.18
CA GLY A 15 -1.28 -7.05 24.84
C GLY A 15 -2.74 -7.22 24.40
N GLN A 16 -3.28 -6.33 23.58
CA GLN A 16 -4.64 -6.45 23.03
C GLN A 16 -4.67 -7.25 21.72
N TRP A 17 -3.50 -7.55 21.14
CA TRP A 17 -3.40 -8.36 19.94
C TRP A 17 -3.69 -9.83 20.27
N GLN A 18 -4.55 -10.47 19.47
CA GLN A 18 -4.86 -11.90 19.58
C GLN A 18 -3.67 -12.79 19.17
N GLN A 19 -2.84 -12.29 18.25
CA GLN A 19 -1.60 -12.93 17.80
C GLN A 19 -0.48 -11.87 17.79
N PRO A 20 0.79 -12.24 18.04
CA PRO A 20 1.87 -11.26 18.04
C PRO A 20 1.91 -10.45 16.73
N PRO A 21 1.99 -9.11 16.79
CA PRO A 21 1.72 -8.24 15.66
C PRO A 21 2.67 -8.43 14.47
N PHE A 22 3.86 -8.99 14.68
CA PHE A 22 4.84 -9.23 13.62
C PHE A 22 5.10 -10.72 13.40
N SER A 23 4.19 -11.60 13.84
CA SER A 23 4.32 -13.05 13.67
C SER A 23 3.98 -13.54 12.26
N GLY A 24 3.04 -12.88 11.58
CA GLY A 24 2.46 -13.43 10.34
C GLY A 24 1.67 -14.71 10.58
N ALA A 25 1.15 -14.94 11.81
CA ALA A 25 0.49 -16.19 12.17
C ALA A 25 -0.76 -16.43 11.32
N PHE A 26 -0.90 -17.64 10.78
CA PHE A 26 -2.12 -18.08 10.10
C PHE A 26 -2.91 -19.01 11.03
N ASP A 27 -4.15 -18.65 11.36
CA ASP A 27 -5.00 -19.42 12.28
C ASP A 27 -5.91 -20.44 11.55
N GLY A 28 -5.73 -20.62 10.24
CA GLY A 28 -6.60 -21.42 9.38
C GLY A 28 -7.66 -20.61 8.64
N THR A 29 -7.91 -19.36 9.06
CA THR A 29 -8.88 -18.45 8.42
C THR A 29 -8.24 -17.11 8.05
N TYR A 30 -7.46 -16.52 8.94
CA TYR A 30 -6.85 -15.20 8.80
C TYR A 30 -5.34 -15.26 9.01
N ILE A 31 -4.63 -14.39 8.28
CA ILE A 31 -3.23 -14.07 8.54
C ILE A 31 -3.20 -12.87 9.48
N TRP A 32 -2.58 -13.04 10.64
CA TRP A 32 -2.49 -12.02 11.66
C TRP A 32 -1.13 -11.31 11.60
N GLY A 33 -1.18 -9.99 11.41
CA GLY A 33 0.01 -9.17 11.46
C GLY A 33 -0.25 -7.71 11.11
N ARG A 34 0.52 -6.80 11.70
CA ARG A 34 0.67 -5.43 11.25
C ARG A 34 1.28 -5.47 9.85
N GLY A 35 0.63 -4.83 8.90
CA GLY A 35 1.04 -4.87 7.50
C GLY A 35 0.24 -5.82 6.63
N THR A 36 -0.53 -6.77 7.20
CA THR A 36 -1.19 -7.82 6.40
C THR A 36 -2.16 -7.24 5.37
N VAL A 37 -2.98 -6.27 5.75
CA VAL A 37 -3.97 -5.63 4.86
C VAL A 37 -3.44 -4.34 4.24
N ASP A 38 -2.59 -3.64 4.97
CA ASP A 38 -2.03 -2.34 4.60
C ASP A 38 -0.50 -2.39 4.73
N CYS A 39 0.22 -2.68 3.66
CA CYS A 39 -0.31 -3.11 2.35
C CYS A 39 0.41 -4.34 1.78
N LYS A 40 0.95 -5.18 2.67
CA LYS A 40 1.79 -6.32 2.27
C LYS A 40 1.02 -7.40 1.50
N ASN A 41 -0.29 -7.54 1.70
CA ASN A 41 -1.14 -8.35 0.80
C ASN A 41 -1.03 -7.92 -0.66
N THR A 42 -1.09 -6.62 -0.94
CA THR A 42 -1.00 -6.05 -2.29
C THR A 42 0.41 -6.22 -2.83
N LEU A 43 1.43 -5.91 -2.03
CA LEU A 43 2.83 -6.10 -2.41
C LEU A 43 3.14 -7.55 -2.79
N ILE A 44 2.83 -8.50 -1.91
CA ILE A 44 3.08 -9.93 -2.14
C ILE A 44 2.21 -10.45 -3.29
N GLY A 45 0.93 -10.04 -3.36
CA GLY A 45 0.06 -10.42 -4.47
C GLY A 45 0.59 -9.97 -5.83
N ILE A 46 1.20 -8.78 -5.92
CA ILE A 46 1.87 -8.29 -7.13
C ILE A 46 3.10 -9.14 -7.45
N LEU A 47 3.97 -9.39 -6.47
CA LEU A 47 5.20 -10.16 -6.66
C LEU A 47 4.91 -11.58 -7.14
N GLU A 48 4.03 -12.31 -6.43
CA GLU A 48 3.60 -13.67 -6.78
C GLU A 48 2.97 -13.72 -8.18
N SER A 49 2.13 -12.73 -8.52
CA SER A 49 1.53 -12.67 -9.87
C SER A 49 2.59 -12.49 -10.96
N VAL A 50 3.61 -11.66 -10.71
CA VAL A 50 4.70 -11.45 -11.66
C VAL A 50 5.55 -12.71 -11.80
N GLU A 51 5.87 -13.38 -10.70
CA GLU A 51 6.62 -14.64 -10.70
C GLU A 51 5.89 -15.71 -11.52
N LEU A 52 4.60 -15.94 -11.25
CA LEU A 52 3.79 -16.89 -12.01
C LEU A 52 3.69 -16.55 -13.50
N LEU A 53 3.60 -15.26 -13.86
CA LEU A 53 3.58 -14.84 -15.26
C LEU A 53 4.92 -15.09 -15.94
N VAL A 54 6.03 -14.84 -15.25
CA VAL A 54 7.38 -15.12 -15.76
C VAL A 54 7.59 -16.61 -15.96
N GLU A 55 7.20 -17.44 -14.98
CA GLU A 55 7.27 -18.90 -15.07
C GLU A 55 6.43 -19.46 -16.23
N ALA A 56 5.25 -18.87 -16.46
CA ALA A 56 4.38 -19.22 -17.58
C ALA A 56 4.93 -18.74 -18.95
N GLY A 57 6.07 -18.06 -19.00
CA GLY A 57 6.65 -17.51 -20.23
C GLY A 57 5.83 -16.36 -20.83
N PHE A 58 5.00 -15.70 -20.01
CA PHE A 58 4.17 -14.58 -20.46
C PHE A 58 5.04 -13.41 -20.93
N ARG A 59 4.71 -12.86 -22.10
CA ARG A 59 5.38 -11.68 -22.65
C ARG A 59 4.40 -10.51 -22.68
N PRO A 60 4.52 -9.54 -21.75
CA PRO A 60 3.59 -8.44 -21.70
C PRO A 60 3.73 -7.55 -22.93
N ARG A 61 2.60 -7.10 -23.48
CA ARG A 61 2.57 -6.17 -24.63
C ARG A 61 3.03 -4.75 -24.28
N ARG A 62 3.01 -4.41 -22.99
CA ARG A 62 3.43 -3.12 -22.43
C ARG A 62 4.41 -3.36 -21.29
N THR A 63 5.26 -2.39 -21.02
CA THR A 63 6.13 -2.43 -19.85
C THR A 63 5.31 -2.45 -18.57
N ALA A 64 5.59 -3.41 -17.69
CA ALA A 64 5.12 -3.41 -16.31
C ALA A 64 6.19 -2.74 -15.45
N VAL A 65 5.77 -1.82 -14.58
CA VAL A 65 6.66 -1.13 -13.64
C VAL A 65 6.25 -1.50 -12.22
N LEU A 66 7.21 -2.02 -11.45
CA LEU A 66 7.05 -2.29 -10.03
C LEU A 66 7.70 -1.15 -9.26
N SER A 67 6.89 -0.25 -8.70
CA SER A 67 7.36 0.87 -7.89
C SER A 67 6.83 0.71 -6.47
N PHE A 68 7.75 0.41 -5.55
CA PHE A 68 7.46 0.13 -4.15
C PHE A 68 8.10 1.19 -3.25
N GLY A 69 7.31 1.85 -2.42
CA GLY A 69 7.74 2.82 -1.42
C GLY A 69 8.16 2.17 -0.10
N PHE A 70 8.56 2.98 0.87
CA PHE A 70 8.97 2.53 2.21
C PHE A 70 8.65 3.55 3.32
N ASP A 71 7.87 4.58 3.03
CA ASP A 71 7.53 5.64 3.99
C ASP A 71 6.15 6.26 3.72
N GLU A 72 5.23 5.49 3.12
CA GLU A 72 3.88 5.96 2.78
C GLU A 72 3.10 6.39 4.05
N GLU A 73 3.26 5.64 5.14
CA GLU A 73 2.55 5.85 6.41
C GLU A 73 2.96 7.15 7.11
N VAL A 74 4.02 7.80 6.60
CA VAL A 74 4.49 9.13 7.00
C VAL A 74 4.49 10.12 5.81
N SER A 75 3.52 9.94 4.90
CA SER A 75 3.23 10.76 3.71
C SER A 75 4.19 10.64 2.52
N GLY A 76 5.06 9.62 2.50
CA GLY A 76 5.89 9.28 1.35
C GLY A 76 6.97 10.29 0.89
N PRO A 77 7.58 11.15 1.75
CA PRO A 77 8.53 12.17 1.30
C PRO A 77 9.82 11.62 0.68
N GLN A 78 10.20 10.39 0.98
CA GLN A 78 11.41 9.71 0.49
C GLN A 78 11.08 8.65 -0.57
N GLY A 79 9.96 7.96 -0.46
CA GLY A 79 9.50 6.95 -1.42
C GLY A 79 8.75 7.56 -2.59
N ALA A 80 7.44 7.69 -2.45
CA ALA A 80 6.54 8.09 -3.55
C ALA A 80 6.91 9.46 -4.15
N ALA A 81 7.35 10.42 -3.33
CA ALA A 81 7.74 11.75 -3.78
C ALA A 81 8.95 11.76 -4.73
N HIS A 82 9.78 10.71 -4.74
CA HIS A 82 10.92 10.55 -5.66
C HIS A 82 10.58 9.62 -6.84
N LEU A 83 9.83 8.55 -6.58
CA LEU A 83 9.40 7.60 -7.61
C LEU A 83 8.52 8.28 -8.66
N ALA A 84 7.55 9.10 -8.24
CA ALA A 84 6.62 9.73 -9.17
C ALA A 84 7.31 10.67 -10.18
N PRO A 85 8.16 11.65 -9.77
CA PRO A 85 8.92 12.46 -10.72
C PRO A 85 9.80 11.64 -11.65
N PHE A 86 10.48 10.61 -11.14
CA PHE A 86 11.33 9.73 -11.96
C PHE A 86 10.52 9.02 -13.06
N LEU A 87 9.34 8.49 -12.71
CA LEU A 87 8.46 7.81 -13.68
C LEU A 87 7.90 8.79 -14.72
N VAL A 88 7.56 10.01 -14.31
CA VAL A 88 7.09 11.06 -15.23
C VAL A 88 8.21 11.53 -16.16
N ASP A 89 9.43 11.70 -15.66
CA ASP A 89 10.60 12.02 -16.50
C ASP A 89 10.88 10.92 -17.53
N ARG A 90 10.83 9.66 -17.09
CA ARG A 90 11.14 8.50 -17.93
C ARG A 90 10.08 8.17 -18.98
N TYR A 91 8.79 8.28 -18.62
CA TYR A 91 7.68 7.81 -19.46
C TYR A 91 6.71 8.91 -19.91
N GLY A 92 6.87 10.13 -19.40
CA GLY A 92 5.99 11.27 -19.66
C GLY A 92 4.72 11.26 -18.79
N LYS A 93 4.04 12.42 -18.74
CA LYS A 93 2.82 12.65 -17.94
C LYS A 93 1.66 11.67 -18.23
N HIS A 94 1.64 11.08 -19.43
CA HIS A 94 0.63 10.13 -19.89
C HIS A 94 1.23 8.72 -20.13
N GLY A 95 2.40 8.44 -19.55
CA GLY A 95 3.12 7.19 -19.73
C GLY A 95 2.50 5.98 -19.04
N ALA A 96 1.65 6.19 -18.02
CA ALA A 96 0.93 5.14 -17.32
C ALA A 96 -0.54 5.09 -17.74
N VAL A 97 -1.02 3.90 -18.14
CA VAL A 97 -2.42 3.66 -18.51
C VAL A 97 -3.27 3.16 -17.33
N LEU A 98 -2.63 2.51 -16.36
CA LEU A 98 -3.25 1.92 -15.19
C LEU A 98 -2.24 1.94 -14.05
N ILE A 99 -2.71 2.25 -12.86
CA ILE A 99 -1.99 2.07 -11.60
C ILE A 99 -2.76 1.03 -10.80
N LEU A 100 -2.07 -0.01 -10.37
CA LEU A 100 -2.56 -0.97 -9.38
C LEU A 100 -1.96 -0.57 -8.05
N ASP A 101 -2.80 -0.25 -7.07
CA ASP A 101 -2.42 0.18 -5.72
C ASP A 101 -3.51 -0.22 -4.72
N GLU A 102 -3.38 0.12 -3.44
CA GLU A 102 -4.38 -0.16 -2.39
C GLU A 102 -5.81 0.23 -2.78
N GLY A 103 -5.95 1.36 -3.46
CA GLY A 103 -7.21 1.80 -4.07
C GLY A 103 -8.35 1.94 -3.05
N ALA A 104 -9.59 1.81 -3.53
CA ALA A 104 -10.79 2.00 -2.70
C ALA A 104 -11.27 0.70 -2.01
N GLY A 105 -10.41 -0.32 -1.95
CA GLY A 105 -10.70 -1.62 -1.36
C GLY A 105 -11.66 -2.50 -2.18
N ILE A 106 -12.06 -3.62 -1.55
CA ILE A 106 -12.95 -4.63 -2.12
C ILE A 106 -14.26 -4.63 -1.32
N ILE A 107 -15.39 -4.45 -2.00
CA ILE A 107 -16.71 -4.44 -1.36
C ILE A 107 -17.57 -5.64 -1.78
N PRO A 108 -18.36 -6.22 -0.86
CA PRO A 108 -19.42 -7.16 -1.22
C PRO A 108 -20.64 -6.38 -1.73
N THR A 109 -20.98 -6.55 -3.00
CA THR A 109 -22.23 -6.01 -3.56
C THR A 109 -22.83 -6.99 -4.56
N TRP A 110 -24.16 -7.06 -4.63
CA TRP A 110 -24.91 -8.01 -5.48
C TRP A 110 -24.44 -9.47 -5.37
N GLY A 111 -24.06 -9.90 -4.16
CA GLY A 111 -23.60 -11.27 -3.90
C GLY A 111 -22.22 -11.61 -4.48
N LYS A 112 -21.43 -10.61 -4.88
CA LYS A 112 -20.06 -10.76 -5.38
C LYS A 112 -19.12 -9.74 -4.75
N LEU A 113 -17.82 -10.01 -4.83
CA LEU A 113 -16.78 -9.07 -4.44
C LEU A 113 -16.41 -8.18 -5.64
N PHE A 114 -16.36 -6.87 -5.40
CA PHE A 114 -15.98 -5.86 -6.39
C PHE A 114 -14.78 -5.06 -5.88
N ALA A 115 -13.68 -5.06 -6.65
CA ALA A 115 -12.60 -4.11 -6.45
C ALA A 115 -13.02 -2.75 -7.00
N LEU A 116 -13.03 -1.72 -6.16
CA LEU A 116 -13.49 -0.39 -6.54
C LEU A 116 -12.34 0.42 -7.18
N PRO A 117 -12.55 0.99 -8.38
CA PRO A 117 -11.56 1.90 -8.96
C PRO A 117 -11.45 3.19 -8.12
N GLY A 118 -10.27 3.45 -7.57
CA GLY A 118 -9.91 4.75 -7.02
C GLY A 118 -9.66 5.74 -8.16
N VAL A 119 -10.41 6.83 -8.22
CA VAL A 119 -10.24 7.88 -9.25
C VAL A 119 -9.74 9.20 -8.67
N SER A 120 -9.76 9.34 -7.35
CA SER A 120 -9.35 10.52 -6.61
C SER A 120 -9.27 10.20 -5.12
N GLU A 121 -8.45 10.94 -4.40
CA GLU A 121 -8.40 10.96 -2.93
C GLU A 121 -8.67 12.37 -2.42
N LYS A 122 -9.04 12.48 -1.14
CA LYS A 122 -9.17 13.79 -0.49
C LYS A 122 -7.77 14.34 -0.20
N GLY A 123 -7.63 15.66 -0.25
CA GLY A 123 -6.45 16.31 0.29
C GLY A 123 -6.35 16.11 1.80
N TYR A 124 -5.12 16.15 2.31
CA TYR A 124 -4.80 16.03 3.73
C TYR A 124 -4.01 17.26 4.20
N MET A 125 -4.21 17.68 5.44
CA MET A 125 -3.44 18.74 6.09
C MET A 125 -3.47 18.56 7.61
N ASP A 126 -2.28 18.60 8.21
CA ASP A 126 -2.12 18.75 9.66
C ASP A 126 -1.89 20.20 10.04
N VAL A 127 -2.43 20.60 11.19
CA VAL A 127 -2.23 21.93 11.78
C VAL A 127 -1.78 21.77 13.22
N GLU A 128 -0.55 22.15 13.53
CA GLU A 128 -0.06 22.25 14.89
C GLU A 128 -0.34 23.65 15.46
N ILE A 129 -1.05 23.71 16.59
CA ILE A 129 -1.37 24.97 17.28
C ILE A 129 -0.72 24.96 18.67
N ILE A 130 0.24 25.86 18.88
CA ILE A 130 0.92 26.03 20.16
C ILE A 130 0.49 27.35 20.78
N VAL A 131 -0.18 27.30 21.93
CA VAL A 131 -0.52 28.47 22.74
C VAL A 131 0.47 28.59 23.88
N ARG A 132 1.16 29.73 23.97
CA ARG A 132 2.09 30.05 25.07
C ARG A 132 1.55 31.25 25.84
N ALA A 133 1.42 31.13 27.16
CA ALA A 133 1.09 32.23 28.04
C ALA A 133 2.27 32.48 29.00
N PRO A 134 2.61 33.73 29.34
CA PRO A 134 3.55 34.01 30.41
C PRO A 134 2.94 33.58 31.76
N GLY A 135 3.62 32.68 32.46
CA GLY A 135 3.25 32.10 33.76
C GLY A 135 4.26 31.05 34.20
#